data_AF-A0A9D4JWM9-F1
#
_entry.id   AF-A0A9D4JWM9-F1
#
_cell.length_a   1.000
_cell.length_b   1.000
_cell.length_c   1.000
_cell.angle_alpha   90.00
_cell.angle_beta   90.00
_cell.angle_gamma   90.00
#
_symmetry.space_group_name_H-M   'P 1'
#
loop_
_entity.id
_entity.type
_entity.pdbx_description
1 polymer ?
#
loop_
_entity_poly.entity_id
_entity_poly.type
_entity_poly.pdbx_seq_one_letter_code
_entity_poly.pdbx_strand_id
1 'polypeptide(L)'
;MKTCPNVTTTTMVYSGQAAGGHYQHTGSGEYICLPNDPEYDNYNQINDNARSLMYGAEYETGQNPPALGNLYENDVPCSVCLARGKTTLMTPGRTSCFNGWTKEYQGYLMGEYHGYQGKGYVCMDKNAEALHSSYADLNGALFYNVEGRCGTLKCPPYIEGAELACVVCSKST
;
A
#
# COMPACT_ATOMS: atom_id res chain seq x y z
N MET A 1 0.99 -4.87 5.57
CA MET A 1 1.12 -5.51 6.90
C MET A 1 0.50 -6.90 6.84
N LYS A 2 1.08 -7.90 7.52
CA LYS A 2 0.61 -9.31 7.53
C LYS A 2 -0.57 -9.54 8.47
N THR A 3 -0.71 -8.70 9.48
CA THR A 3 -1.77 -8.78 10.50
C THR A 3 -2.59 -7.49 10.48
N CYS A 4 -3.75 -7.51 11.11
CA CYS A 4 -4.54 -6.29 11.30
C CYS A 4 -3.92 -5.42 12.40
N PRO A 5 -4.13 -4.09 12.38
CA PRO A 5 -3.68 -3.23 13.45
C PRO A 5 -4.21 -3.72 14.81
N ASN A 6 -3.36 -3.71 15.83
CA ASN A 6 -3.70 -4.17 17.19
C ASN A 6 -4.56 -3.15 17.97
N VAL A 7 -5.60 -2.63 17.33
CA VAL A 7 -6.68 -1.88 17.96
C VAL A 7 -7.79 -2.85 18.28
N THR A 8 -8.39 -2.74 19.47
CA THR A 8 -9.29 -3.69 20.14
C THR A 8 -10.60 -4.03 19.39
N THR A 9 -10.73 -3.67 18.12
CA THR A 9 -11.99 -3.69 17.37
C THR A 9 -11.88 -4.21 15.94
N THR A 10 -10.68 -4.60 15.48
CA THR A 10 -10.51 -5.19 14.15
C THR A 10 -10.20 -6.67 14.25
N THR A 11 -10.84 -7.48 13.41
CA THR A 11 -10.56 -8.91 13.29
C THR A 11 -10.02 -9.19 11.89
N MET A 12 -8.95 -9.97 11.81
CA MET A 12 -8.40 -10.41 10.53
C MET A 12 -9.38 -11.31 9.80
N VAL A 13 -9.64 -10.98 8.54
CA VAL A 13 -10.40 -11.84 7.62
C VAL A 13 -9.44 -12.79 6.94
N TYR A 14 -8.38 -12.26 6.31
CA TYR A 14 -7.28 -13.04 5.74
C TYR A 14 -5.99 -12.22 5.68
N SER A 15 -4.87 -12.94 5.53
CA SER A 15 -3.56 -12.40 5.18
C SER A 15 -3.18 -12.82 3.77
N GLY A 16 -2.31 -12.05 3.14
CA GLY A 16 -2.08 -12.15 1.71
C GLY A 16 -0.83 -11.43 1.23
N GLN A 17 -0.75 -11.33 -0.09
CA GLN A 17 0.25 -10.55 -0.81
C GLN A 17 -0.42 -9.39 -1.55
N ALA A 18 0.19 -8.21 -1.49
CA ALA A 18 -0.27 -7.09 -2.29
C ALA A 18 0.04 -7.36 -3.76
N ALA A 19 -0.87 -6.94 -4.63
CA ALA A 19 -0.78 -7.15 -6.05
C ALA A 19 -1.34 -5.97 -6.83
N GLY A 20 -0.99 -5.88 -8.11
CA GLY A 20 -1.48 -4.86 -9.03
C GLY A 20 -1.02 -5.13 -10.47
N GLY A 21 -1.11 -4.11 -11.32
CA GLY A 21 -0.52 -4.17 -12.67
C GLY A 21 1.00 -4.03 -12.67
N HIS A 22 1.65 -4.61 -13.67
CA HIS A 22 3.07 -4.39 -13.96
C HIS A 22 3.33 -2.89 -14.22
N TYR A 23 4.45 -2.38 -13.72
CA TYR A 23 4.76 -0.94 -13.74
C TYR A 23 4.70 -0.27 -15.13
N GLN A 24 5.02 -0.99 -16.20
CA GLN A 24 4.96 -0.46 -17.58
C GLN A 24 3.61 -0.67 -18.28
N HIS A 25 2.69 -1.43 -17.70
CA HIS A 25 1.42 -1.72 -18.37
C HIS A 25 0.45 -0.53 -18.22
N THR A 26 -0.17 -0.16 -19.33
CA THR A 26 -1.17 0.92 -19.38
C THR A 26 -2.59 0.46 -19.08
N GLY A 27 -2.82 -0.85 -19.00
CA GLY A 27 -4.08 -1.45 -18.56
C GLY A 27 -3.85 -2.31 -17.32
N SER A 28 -4.59 -2.01 -16.24
CA SER A 28 -4.67 -2.82 -15.00
C SER A 28 -5.63 -2.14 -14.00
N GLY A 29 -5.76 -2.71 -12.80
CA GLY A 29 -6.45 -2.10 -11.66
C GLY A 29 -5.51 -1.41 -10.66
N GLU A 30 -6.11 -0.90 -9.58
CA GLU A 30 -5.43 -0.40 -8.39
C GLU A 30 -4.76 -1.54 -7.60
N TYR A 31 -4.03 -1.18 -6.53
CA TYR A 31 -3.47 -2.17 -5.62
C TYR A 31 -4.57 -2.95 -4.89
N ILE A 32 -4.43 -4.27 -4.83
CA ILE A 32 -5.35 -5.16 -4.12
C ILE A 32 -4.60 -6.13 -3.22
N CYS A 33 -5.31 -6.72 -2.25
CA CYS A 33 -4.77 -7.74 -1.37
C CYS A 33 -5.26 -9.12 -1.81
N LEU A 34 -4.38 -9.96 -2.36
CA LEU A 34 -4.72 -11.32 -2.77
C LEU A 34 -4.56 -12.29 -1.60
N PRO A 35 -5.50 -13.22 -1.37
CA PRO A 35 -5.34 -14.26 -0.36
C PRO A 35 -4.17 -15.19 -0.72
N ASN A 36 -3.55 -15.79 0.30
CA ASN A 36 -2.47 -16.76 0.12
C ASN A 36 -2.96 -18.13 -0.40
N ASP A 37 -4.26 -18.37 -0.33
CA ASP A 37 -4.98 -19.57 -0.74
C ASP A 37 -6.01 -19.27 -1.84
N PRO A 38 -5.57 -18.92 -3.07
CA PRO A 38 -6.48 -18.60 -4.16
C PRO A 38 -7.27 -19.83 -4.61
N GLU A 39 -8.57 -19.63 -4.86
CA GLU A 39 -9.45 -20.62 -5.47
C GLU A 39 -9.60 -20.32 -6.97
N TYR A 40 -9.63 -21.38 -7.78
CA TYR A 40 -9.87 -21.29 -9.22
C TYR A 40 -11.13 -22.09 -9.56
N ASP A 41 -12.03 -21.50 -10.34
CA ASP A 41 -13.23 -22.17 -10.84
C ASP A 41 -12.92 -22.88 -12.18
N ASN A 42 -13.35 -22.31 -13.31
CA ASN A 42 -13.05 -22.83 -14.65
C ASN A 42 -11.90 -22.06 -15.30
N TYR A 43 -10.74 -22.70 -15.47
CA TYR A 43 -9.55 -22.07 -16.05
C TYR A 43 -8.81 -22.97 -17.05
N ASN A 44 -8.15 -22.32 -18.01
CA ASN A 44 -7.14 -22.94 -18.85
C ASN A 44 -5.81 -22.22 -18.59
N GLN A 45 -4.73 -22.98 -18.44
CA GLN A 45 -3.40 -22.42 -18.25
C GLN A 45 -2.81 -21.99 -19.61
N ILE A 46 -3.29 -20.85 -20.12
CA ILE A 46 -2.87 -20.28 -21.39
C ILE A 46 -2.23 -18.93 -21.12
N ASN A 47 -1.00 -18.74 -21.59
CA ASN A 47 -0.34 -17.43 -21.56
C ASN A 47 -0.57 -16.73 -22.91
N ASP A 48 -1.72 -16.06 -23.04
CA ASP A 48 -1.95 -15.13 -24.15
C ASP A 48 -1.80 -13.68 -23.66
N ASN A 49 -1.09 -12.86 -24.43
CA ASN A 49 -0.79 -11.46 -24.07
C ASN A 49 -1.99 -10.51 -24.30
N ALA A 50 -3.21 -11.04 -24.31
CA ALA A 50 -4.44 -10.29 -24.63
C ALA A 50 -5.30 -9.99 -23.39
N ARG A 51 -4.86 -10.41 -22.19
CA ARG A 51 -5.62 -10.28 -20.93
C ARG A 51 -5.07 -9.17 -20.04
N SER A 52 -5.88 -8.73 -19.08
CA SER A 52 -5.38 -7.97 -17.94
C SER A 52 -4.51 -8.88 -17.09
N LEU A 53 -3.33 -8.41 -16.74
CA LEU A 53 -2.32 -9.17 -16.03
C LEU A 53 -2.18 -8.66 -14.60
N MET A 54 -1.93 -9.57 -13.67
CA MET A 54 -1.82 -9.30 -12.24
C MET A 54 -0.46 -9.79 -11.76
N TYR A 55 0.23 -8.94 -11.01
CA TYR A 55 1.58 -9.14 -10.53
C TYR A 55 1.61 -8.94 -9.03
N GLY A 56 2.50 -9.66 -8.35
CA GLY A 56 2.88 -9.33 -6.97
C GLY A 56 3.46 -7.92 -6.89
N ALA A 57 3.48 -7.36 -5.69
CA ALA A 57 3.96 -6.02 -5.46
C ALA A 57 5.27 -5.97 -4.69
N GLU A 58 6.12 -5.00 -5.02
CA GLU A 58 7.45 -4.80 -4.46
C GLU A 58 7.59 -3.39 -3.88
N TYR A 59 8.40 -3.27 -2.83
CA TYR A 59 8.79 -1.98 -2.28
C TYR A 59 9.92 -1.35 -3.08
N GLU A 60 9.67 -0.15 -3.58
CA GLU A 60 10.64 0.71 -4.25
C GLU A 60 11.00 1.90 -3.35
N THR A 61 11.32 1.59 -2.09
CA THR A 61 11.59 2.59 -1.06
C THR A 61 12.98 3.22 -1.19
N GLY A 62 13.89 2.59 -1.93
CA GLY A 62 15.31 2.91 -1.87
C GLY A 62 15.80 2.92 -0.42
N GLN A 63 16.44 4.02 -0.01
CA GLN A 63 16.92 4.25 1.36
C GLN A 63 16.11 5.31 2.14
N ASN A 64 15.00 5.83 1.58
CA ASN A 64 14.23 6.94 2.15
C ASN A 64 12.72 6.66 2.13
N PRO A 65 11.99 6.83 3.25
CA PRO A 65 12.50 7.23 4.55
C PRO A 65 13.33 6.09 5.18
N PRO A 66 14.32 6.39 6.05
CA PRO A 66 15.16 5.38 6.68
C PRO A 66 14.37 4.27 7.40
N ALA A 67 13.15 4.58 7.86
CA ALA A 67 12.24 3.64 8.50
C ALA A 67 11.80 2.47 7.60
N LEU A 68 11.86 2.64 6.27
CA LEU A 68 11.47 1.63 5.27
C LEU A 68 12.67 1.15 4.42
N GLY A 69 13.89 1.65 4.67
CA GLY A 69 15.04 1.42 3.79
C GLY A 69 15.50 -0.04 3.68
N ASN A 70 15.13 -0.89 4.64
CA ASN A 70 15.41 -2.33 4.62
C ASN A 70 14.38 -3.15 3.83
N LEU A 71 13.34 -2.52 3.29
CA LEU A 71 12.27 -3.18 2.54
C LEU A 71 12.50 -3.15 1.04
N TYR A 72 13.46 -2.37 0.54
CA TYR A 72 13.75 -2.24 -0.89
C TYR A 72 13.85 -3.62 -1.57
N GLU A 73 13.20 -3.78 -2.72
CA GLU A 73 13.10 -5.01 -3.53
C GLU A 73 12.49 -6.22 -2.78
N ASN A 74 11.79 -6.00 -1.66
CA ASN A 74 11.03 -7.06 -1.00
C ASN A 74 9.57 -7.04 -1.44
N ASP A 75 8.98 -8.23 -1.48
CA ASP A 75 7.56 -8.41 -1.73
C ASP A 75 6.70 -7.85 -0.59
N VAL A 76 5.58 -7.23 -0.95
CA VAL A 76 4.69 -6.51 -0.03
C VAL A 76 3.58 -7.43 0.50
N PRO A 77 3.53 -7.70 1.83
CA PRO A 77 2.42 -8.40 2.45
C PRO A 77 1.23 -7.48 2.67
N CYS A 78 0.03 -8.08 2.66
CA CYS A 78 -1.20 -7.40 2.98
C CYS A 78 -2.09 -8.23 3.94
N SER A 79 -3.06 -7.56 4.53
CA SER A 79 -4.10 -8.16 5.35
C SER A 79 -5.42 -7.44 5.08
N VAL A 80 -6.53 -8.19 5.13
CA VAL A 80 -7.87 -7.62 5.08
C VAL A 80 -8.52 -7.78 6.44
N CYS A 81 -9.09 -6.68 6.93
CA CYS A 81 -9.55 -6.54 8.30
C CYS A 81 -11.02 -6.14 8.34
N LEU A 82 -11.78 -6.79 9.20
CA LEU A 82 -13.16 -6.43 9.49
C LEU A 82 -13.21 -5.47 10.69
N ALA A 83 -13.75 -4.27 10.47
CA ALA A 83 -14.04 -3.28 11.50
C ALA A 83 -15.56 -3.10 11.65
N ARG A 84 -16.22 -3.90 12.51
CA ARG A 84 -17.69 -3.87 12.66
C ARG A 84 -18.18 -2.57 13.29
N GLY A 85 -19.24 -1.98 12.74
CA GLY A 85 -19.89 -0.78 13.28
C GLY A 85 -19.00 0.46 13.25
N LYS A 86 -18.09 0.54 12.28
CA LYS A 86 -17.11 1.62 12.15
C LYS A 86 -17.01 2.10 10.71
N THR A 87 -16.78 3.40 10.56
CA THR A 87 -16.31 4.01 9.30
C THR A 87 -14.80 4.19 9.38
N THR A 88 -14.09 3.89 8.29
CA THR A 88 -12.64 4.11 8.17
C THR A 88 -12.34 5.31 7.28
N LEU A 89 -11.24 6.00 7.58
CA LEU A 89 -10.76 7.15 6.83
C LEU A 89 -9.23 7.14 6.79
N MET A 90 -8.66 7.18 5.58
CA MET A 90 -7.25 7.53 5.39
C MET A 90 -7.09 9.04 5.30
N THR A 91 -6.17 9.61 6.08
CA THR A 91 -5.78 11.03 5.99
C THR A 91 -4.32 11.15 5.61
N PRO A 92 -4.00 11.49 4.34
CA PRO A 92 -2.64 11.82 3.91
C PRO A 92 -2.08 13.08 4.60
N GLY A 93 -0.77 13.15 4.76
CA GLY A 93 -0.05 14.27 5.36
C GLY A 93 -0.15 14.38 6.88
N ARG A 94 -0.67 13.36 7.58
CA ARG A 94 -0.80 13.36 9.05
C ARG A 94 -0.37 12.03 9.65
N THR A 95 0.14 12.08 10.87
CA THR A 95 0.39 10.90 11.71
C THR A 95 -0.67 10.73 12.81
N SER A 96 -1.63 11.65 12.92
CA SER A 96 -2.66 11.65 13.96
C SER A 96 -4.05 11.90 13.40
N CYS A 97 -5.03 11.23 13.99
CA CYS A 97 -6.43 11.38 13.63
C CYS A 97 -7.00 12.72 14.11
N PHE A 98 -8.08 13.18 13.49
CA PHE A 98 -8.84 14.32 13.99
C PHE A 98 -9.59 13.96 15.28
N ASN A 99 -10.01 14.98 16.04
CA ASN A 99 -10.74 14.77 17.29
C ASN A 99 -11.98 13.91 17.08
N GLY A 100 -12.19 12.93 17.97
CA GLY A 100 -13.30 11.98 17.91
C GLY A 100 -13.10 10.81 16.95
N TRP A 101 -11.91 10.66 16.36
CA TRP A 101 -11.50 9.48 15.59
C TRP A 101 -10.44 8.68 16.34
N THR A 102 -10.52 7.36 16.23
CA THR A 102 -9.54 6.42 16.78
C THR A 102 -8.49 6.13 15.73
N LYS A 103 -7.20 6.18 16.10
CA LYS A 103 -6.11 5.75 15.21
C LYS A 103 -6.09 4.24 15.10
N GLU A 104 -6.19 3.73 13.88
CA GLU A 104 -5.96 2.32 13.60
C GLU A 104 -4.47 2.06 13.40
N TYR A 105 -3.87 2.79 12.45
CA TYR A 105 -2.43 2.79 12.25
C TYR A 105 -1.96 4.09 11.57
N GLN A 106 -0.65 4.29 11.53
CA GLN A 106 -0.02 5.41 10.83
C GLN A 106 1.17 4.91 10.03
N GLY A 107 1.61 5.70 9.05
CA GLY A 107 2.66 5.29 8.17
C GLY A 107 3.05 6.33 7.14
N TYR A 108 3.47 5.88 5.97
CA TYR A 108 3.88 6.70 4.84
C TYR A 108 2.92 6.51 3.68
N LEU A 109 2.59 7.61 3.01
CA LEU A 109 1.81 7.58 1.80
C LEU A 109 2.69 7.00 0.69
N MET A 110 2.20 5.96 0.03
CA MET A 110 2.89 5.29 -1.06
C MET A 110 2.00 5.20 -2.29
N GLY A 111 2.63 5.13 -3.46
CA GLY A 111 1.96 4.98 -4.74
C GLY A 111 2.94 4.54 -5.82
N GLU A 112 2.55 4.68 -7.07
CA GLU A 112 3.41 4.33 -8.20
C GLU A 112 4.43 5.46 -8.50
N TYR A 113 5.52 5.12 -9.18
CA TYR A 113 6.49 6.10 -9.67
C TYR A 113 5.82 7.12 -10.57
N HIS A 114 6.15 8.40 -10.40
CA HIS A 114 5.55 9.50 -11.15
C HIS A 114 5.74 9.44 -12.68
N GLY A 115 6.70 8.64 -13.17
CA GLY A 115 6.92 8.38 -14.59
C GLY A 115 6.17 7.18 -15.17
N TYR A 116 5.48 6.40 -14.33
CA TYR A 116 4.70 5.23 -14.74
C TYR A 116 3.20 5.51 -14.67
N GLN A 117 2.39 4.52 -15.06
CA GLN A 117 0.94 4.65 -15.06
C GLN A 117 0.40 4.62 -13.64
N GLY A 118 -0.29 5.69 -13.25
CA GLY A 118 -0.69 5.92 -11.86
C GLY A 118 -1.64 4.85 -11.33
N LYS A 119 -1.32 4.38 -10.12
CA LYS A 119 -2.21 3.61 -9.25
C LYS A 119 -2.67 4.51 -8.10
N GLY A 120 -3.81 4.20 -7.47
CA GLY A 120 -4.28 4.94 -6.30
C GLY A 120 -3.25 4.98 -5.16
N TYR A 121 -3.31 6.00 -4.30
CA TYR A 121 -2.41 6.10 -3.15
C TYR A 121 -2.88 5.22 -1.98
N VAL A 122 -1.92 4.61 -1.29
CA VAL A 122 -2.16 3.81 -0.09
C VAL A 122 -1.40 4.34 1.11
N CYS A 123 -1.92 4.10 2.31
CA CYS A 123 -1.18 4.34 3.53
C CYS A 123 -0.45 3.06 3.93
N MET A 124 0.87 3.04 3.75
CA MET A 124 1.71 1.91 4.14
C MET A 124 2.13 2.05 5.60
N ASP A 125 1.94 1.02 6.42
CA ASP A 125 2.27 1.06 7.85
C ASP A 125 3.72 1.48 8.12
N LYS A 126 3.94 2.27 9.17
CA LYS A 126 5.30 2.71 9.55
C LYS A 126 6.24 1.55 9.91
N ASN A 127 5.69 0.42 10.35
CA ASN A 127 6.39 -0.81 10.68
C ASN A 127 6.08 -1.86 9.61
N ALA A 128 6.09 -1.44 8.34
CA ALA A 128 5.84 -2.32 7.22
C ALA A 128 6.75 -3.55 7.27
N GLU A 129 6.18 -4.66 6.85
CA GLU A 129 6.82 -5.97 6.85
C GLU A 129 7.08 -6.37 5.39
N ALA A 130 7.99 -7.31 5.19
CA ALA A 130 8.24 -7.97 3.91
C ALA A 130 7.72 -9.42 3.95
N LEU A 131 7.23 -9.92 2.81
CA LEU A 131 7.20 -11.37 2.58
C LEU A 131 8.66 -11.81 2.38
N HIS A 132 9.05 -12.93 2.97
CA HIS A 132 10.43 -13.38 2.91
C HIS A 132 10.68 -13.98 1.51
N SER A 133 11.05 -13.14 0.56
CA SER A 133 11.44 -13.52 -0.79
C SER A 133 12.76 -12.83 -1.14
N SER A 134 13.41 -13.34 -2.19
CA SER A 134 14.65 -12.81 -2.73
C SER A 134 14.53 -11.30 -2.93
N TYR A 135 15.57 -10.53 -2.60
CA TYR A 135 15.82 -9.14 -3.05
C TYR A 135 15.99 -9.09 -4.58
N ALA A 136 15.06 -9.69 -5.31
CA ALA A 136 15.05 -9.76 -6.75
C ALA A 136 14.19 -8.62 -7.25
N ASP A 137 14.76 -7.81 -8.12
CA ASP A 137 14.05 -6.79 -8.88
C ASP A 137 13.18 -7.47 -9.96
N LEU A 138 11.95 -7.88 -9.62
CA LEU A 138 11.01 -8.56 -10.53
C LEU A 138 10.11 -7.57 -11.28
N ASN A 139 10.09 -6.32 -10.84
CA ASN A 139 9.35 -5.22 -11.43
C ASN A 139 7.85 -5.52 -11.63
N GLY A 140 7.17 -6.02 -10.61
CA GLY A 140 5.73 -6.25 -10.62
C GLY A 140 4.92 -4.95 -10.48
N ALA A 141 4.04 -4.92 -9.49
CA ALA A 141 3.42 -3.67 -9.04
C ALA A 141 4.34 -2.98 -8.03
N LEU A 142 4.60 -1.68 -8.17
CA LEU A 142 5.62 -1.04 -7.35
C LEU A 142 5.01 -0.07 -6.32
N PHE A 143 5.64 0.03 -5.16
CA PHE A 143 5.31 1.01 -4.13
C PHE A 143 6.49 1.95 -3.87
N TYR A 144 6.36 3.18 -4.34
CA TYR A 144 7.26 4.29 -4.07
C TYR A 144 6.71 5.19 -2.97
N ASN A 145 7.61 5.81 -2.20
CA ASN A 145 7.22 6.87 -1.27
C ASN A 145 6.72 8.10 -2.02
N VAL A 146 5.68 8.74 -1.49
CA VAL A 146 5.14 9.98 -2.06
C VAL A 146 5.81 11.18 -1.41
N GLU A 147 6.53 11.96 -2.20
CA GLU A 147 7.13 13.22 -1.76
C GLU A 147 6.21 14.42 -2.04
N GLY A 148 6.19 15.40 -1.13
CA GLY A 148 5.50 16.67 -1.36
C GLY A 148 6.26 17.57 -2.34
N ARG A 149 5.60 18.05 -3.39
CA ARG A 149 6.16 19.03 -4.34
C ARG A 149 5.42 20.36 -4.24
N CYS A 150 6.11 21.39 -3.80
CA CYS A 150 5.64 22.75 -3.63
C CYS A 150 5.25 23.39 -4.96
N GLY A 151 4.30 24.32 -4.88
CA GLY A 151 3.76 25.04 -6.03
C GLY A 151 2.27 25.30 -5.80
N THR A 152 1.41 24.48 -6.40
CA THR A 152 -0.01 24.44 -6.04
C THR A 152 -0.21 23.87 -4.63
N LEU A 153 0.63 22.90 -4.24
CA LEU A 153 0.79 22.51 -2.84
C LEU A 153 1.47 23.66 -2.08
N LYS A 154 0.78 24.18 -1.07
CA LYS A 154 1.25 25.32 -0.29
C LYS A 154 2.36 24.92 0.67
N CYS A 155 3.51 25.59 0.53
CA CYS A 155 4.65 25.45 1.41
C CYS A 155 4.97 26.83 2.00
N PRO A 156 4.87 27.02 3.33
CA PRO A 156 4.37 26.10 4.36
C PRO A 156 2.84 25.81 4.27
N PRO A 157 2.32 24.75 4.93
CA PRO A 157 2.98 23.89 5.93
C PRO A 157 3.70 22.65 5.38
N TYR A 158 3.54 22.33 4.10
CA TYR A 158 4.30 21.25 3.47
C TYR A 158 5.76 21.67 3.23
N ILE A 159 6.64 20.68 3.07
CA ILE A 159 8.07 20.86 2.85
C ILE A 159 8.41 20.23 1.50
N GLU A 160 9.13 20.96 0.64
CA GLU A 160 9.58 20.45 -0.67
C GLU A 160 10.43 19.19 -0.48
N GLY A 161 10.08 18.14 -1.22
CA GLY A 161 10.80 16.87 -1.25
C GLY A 161 10.63 15.99 -0.02
N ALA A 162 9.83 16.40 0.97
CA ALA A 162 9.60 15.58 2.16
C ALA A 162 8.57 14.47 1.88
N GLU A 163 8.85 13.24 2.34
CA GLU A 163 7.91 12.13 2.25
C GLU A 163 6.65 12.39 3.09
N LEU A 164 5.49 12.18 2.47
CA LEU A 164 4.21 12.42 3.12
C LEU A 164 3.87 11.24 4.03
N ALA A 165 3.66 11.53 5.32
CA ALA A 165 3.07 10.59 6.24
C ALA A 165 1.58 10.35 5.91
N CYS A 166 0.98 9.34 6.53
CA CYS A 166 -0.45 9.09 6.48
C CYS A 166 -0.93 8.43 7.78
N VAL A 167 -2.24 8.51 8.02
CA VAL A 167 -2.89 7.85 9.14
C VAL A 167 -4.21 7.26 8.68
N VAL A 168 -4.49 6.03 9.11
CA VAL A 168 -5.80 5.41 8.95
C VAL A 168 -6.50 5.44 10.30
N CYS A 169 -7.70 5.98 10.27
CA CYS A 169 -8.53 6.22 11.44
C CYS A 169 -9.85 5.49 11.30
N SER A 170 -10.47 5.12 12.42
CA SER A 170 -11.84 4.66 12.47
C SER A 170 -12.68 5.50 13.41
N LYS A 171 -14.00 5.48 13.19
CA LYS A 171 -14.98 6.06 14.11
C LYS A 171 -16.18 5.14 14.19
N SER A 172 -16.64 4.89 15.41
CA SER A 172 -17.88 4.13 15.62
C SER A 172 -19.05 4.88 14.98
N THR A 173 -19.87 4.15 14.24
CA THR A 173 -21.11 4.64 13.61
C THR A 173 -22.30 4.41 14.50
#